data_AF-A0A9E3YNW9-F1
#
_entry.id   AF-A0A9E3YNW9-F1
#
_cell.length_a   1.000
_cell.length_b   1.000
_cell.length_c   1.000
_cell.angle_alpha   90.00
_cell.angle_beta   90.00
_cell.angle_gamma   90.00
#
_symmetry.space_group_name_H-M   'P 1'
#
loop_
_entity.id
_entity.type
_entity.pdbx_description
1 polymer ?
#
loop_
_entity_poly.entity_id
_entity_poly.type
_entity_poly.pdbx_seq_one_letter_code
_entity_poly.pdbx_strand_id
1 'polypeptide(L)'
;MTTHQDRTPSTPAVDRITYDISRHLPEIEQRGCTIATAYGEIVVEAWEARHIARAVERILSCRLRIALRSARDEALAAGENVVGGAV
;
A
#
# COMPACT_ATOMS: atom_id res chain seq x y z
N MET A 1 -9.11 29.68 8.22
CA MET A 1 -8.12 28.57 8.28
C MET A 1 -8.81 27.33 7.73
N THR A 2 -8.71 27.11 6.43
CA THR A 2 -9.31 25.96 5.75
C THR A 2 -8.16 25.28 5.04
N THR A 3 -7.62 24.23 5.65
CA THR A 3 -6.67 23.35 4.97
C THR A 3 -7.41 22.65 3.86
N HIS A 4 -7.19 23.11 2.63
CA HIS A 4 -7.54 22.40 1.41
C HIS A 4 -6.84 21.03 1.51
N GLN A 5 -7.59 20.01 1.92
CA GLN A 5 -7.14 18.63 1.84
C GLN A 5 -7.10 18.31 0.35
N ASP A 6 -5.93 18.52 -0.23
CA ASP A 6 -5.57 18.09 -1.57
C ASP A 6 -5.63 16.57 -1.56
N ARG A 7 -6.85 16.03 -1.73
CA ARG A 7 -7.09 14.59 -1.86
C ARG A 7 -6.47 14.20 -3.19
N THR A 8 -5.21 13.81 -3.14
CA THR A 8 -4.59 12.99 -4.17
C THR A 8 -5.60 11.88 -4.50
N PRO A 9 -5.91 11.60 -5.78
CA PRO A 9 -6.87 10.57 -6.12
C PRO A 9 -6.39 9.24 -5.53
N SER A 10 -7.01 8.83 -4.41
CA SER A 10 -6.67 7.59 -3.74
C SER A 10 -7.49 6.49 -4.36
N THR A 11 -6.82 5.57 -5.04
CA THR A 11 -7.48 4.37 -5.54
C THR A 11 -7.67 3.41 -4.37
N PRO A 12 -8.68 2.53 -4.39
CA PRO A 12 -8.88 1.51 -3.35
C PRO A 12 -7.62 0.66 -3.08
N ALA A 13 -6.76 0.48 -4.09
CA ALA A 13 -5.49 -0.20 -3.96
C ALA A 13 -4.46 0.59 -3.14
N VAL A 14 -4.35 1.91 -3.35
CA VAL A 14 -3.46 2.80 -2.59
C VAL A 14 -3.88 2.84 -1.12
N ASP A 15 -5.18 2.96 -0.85
CA ASP A 15 -5.71 3.03 0.52
C ASP A 15 -5.45 1.74 1.29
N ARG A 16 -5.68 0.59 0.66
CA ARG A 16 -5.42 -0.72 1.26
C ARG A 16 -3.94 -0.92 1.58
N ILE A 17 -3.04 -0.62 0.64
CA ILE A 17 -1.60 -0.79 0.88
C ILE A 17 -1.11 0.16 1.98
N THR A 18 -1.63 1.39 2.02
CA THR A 18 -1.30 2.38 3.06
C THR A 18 -1.78 1.90 4.43
N TYR A 19 -2.98 1.33 4.51
CA TYR A 19 -3.49 0.69 5.72
C TYR A 19 -2.60 -0.48 6.16
N ASP A 20 -2.27 -1.38 5.25
CA ASP A 20 -1.43 -2.55 5.55
C ASP A 20 -0.06 -2.12 6.09
N ILE A 21 0.53 -1.04 5.55
CA ILE A 21 1.79 -0.49 6.06
C ILE A 21 1.63 0.15 7.43
N SER A 22 0.60 0.98 7.62
CA SER A 22 0.44 1.75 8.86
C SER A 22 -0.03 0.91 10.04
N ARG A 23 -0.75 -0.19 9.79
CA ARG A 23 -1.35 -1.00 10.85
C ARG A 23 -0.67 -2.33 11.07
N HIS A 24 -0.48 -3.12 10.01
CA HIS A 24 -0.03 -4.50 10.17
C HIS A 24 1.48 -4.63 10.37
N LEU A 25 2.28 -3.73 9.78
CA LEU A 25 3.74 -3.75 10.00
C LEU A 25 4.15 -3.50 11.45
N PRO A 26 3.65 -2.45 12.14
CA PRO A 26 3.94 -2.25 13.54
C PRO A 26 3.50 -3.42 14.42
N GLU A 27 2.36 -4.05 14.10
CA GLU A 27 1.87 -5.23 14.81
C GLU A 27 2.86 -6.40 14.68
N ILE A 28 3.37 -6.67 13.47
CA ILE A 28 4.38 -7.71 13.22
C ILE A 28 5.68 -7.44 13.98
N GLU A 29 6.16 -6.19 13.98
CA GLU A 29 7.39 -5.81 14.69
C GLU A 29 7.27 -5.92 16.21
N GLN A 30 6.09 -5.60 16.77
CA GLN A 30 5.89 -5.56 18.22
C GLN A 30 5.48 -6.90 18.82
N ARG A 31 4.71 -7.70 18.07
CA ARG A 31 4.06 -8.92 18.59
C ARG A 31 4.51 -10.20 17.91
N GLY A 32 5.25 -10.10 16.81
CA GLY A 32 5.55 -11.25 15.97
C GLY A 32 4.42 -11.54 14.98
N CYS A 33 4.48 -12.69 14.32
CA CYS A 33 3.44 -13.10 13.38
C CYS A 33 3.29 -14.62 13.32
N THR A 34 2.16 -15.06 12.79
CA THR A 34 1.91 -16.48 12.51
C THR A 34 1.82 -16.69 10.99
N ILE A 35 2.58 -17.66 10.50
CA ILE A 35 2.58 -18.06 9.09
C ILE A 35 1.83 -19.38 8.99
N ALA A 36 0.64 -19.33 8.38
CA ALA A 36 -0.13 -20.52 8.08
C ALA A 36 0.51 -21.27 6.89
N THR A 37 0.73 -22.57 7.07
CA THR A 37 1.27 -23.47 6.04
C THR A 37 0.36 -24.67 5.86
N ALA A 38 0.58 -25.46 4.80
CA ALA A 38 -0.14 -26.71 4.59
C ALA A 38 0.09 -27.75 5.71
N TYR A 39 1.14 -27.58 6.52
CA TYR A 39 1.54 -28.51 7.57
C TYR A 39 1.19 -28.00 8.99
N GLY A 40 0.54 -26.85 9.10
CA GLY A 40 0.24 -26.18 10.37
C GLY A 40 0.76 -24.75 10.41
N GLU A 41 0.88 -24.20 11.62
CA GLU A 41 1.26 -22.81 11.85
C GLU A 41 2.71 -22.69 12.33
N ILE A 42 3.45 -21.75 11.72
CA ILE A 42 4.76 -21.33 12.21
C ILE A 42 4.55 -20.02 12.97
N VAL A 43 4.84 -20.03 14.27
CA VAL A 43 4.81 -18.82 15.11
C VAL A 43 6.20 -18.20 15.11
N VAL A 44 6.29 -16.94 14.70
CA VAL A 44 7.53 -16.16 14.65
C VAL A 44 7.45 -15.09 15.73
N GLU A 45 8.41 -15.10 16.65
CA GLU A 45 8.44 -14.12 17.74
C GLU A 45 8.85 -12.74 17.23
N ALA A 46 8.52 -11.69 17.99
CA ALA A 46 8.75 -10.29 17.59
C ALA A 46 10.21 -9.99 17.17
N TRP A 47 11.19 -10.58 17.87
CA TRP A 47 12.61 -10.34 17.58
C TRP A 47 13.05 -10.96 16.24
N GLU A 48 12.47 -12.10 15.84
CA GLU A 48 12.69 -12.74 14.54
C GLU A 48 11.87 -12.06 13.44
N ALA A 49 10.64 -11.68 13.76
CA ALA A 49 9.68 -11.08 12.85
C ALA A 49 10.13 -9.71 12.34
N ARG A 50 11.06 -9.02 13.01
CA ARG A 50 11.63 -7.75 12.53
C ARG A 50 12.23 -7.85 11.13
N HIS A 51 12.90 -8.96 10.80
CA HIS A 51 13.45 -9.17 9.47
C HIS A 51 12.34 -9.38 8.43
N ILE A 52 11.28 -10.08 8.82
CA ILE A 52 10.09 -10.32 7.99
C ILE A 52 9.35 -9.00 7.75
N ALA A 53 9.14 -8.19 8.80
CA ALA A 53 8.50 -6.90 8.72
C ALA A 53 9.22 -5.98 7.72
N ARG A 54 10.55 -5.88 7.79
CA ARG A 54 11.33 -5.11 6.81
C ARG A 54 11.17 -5.61 5.36
N ALA A 55 11.11 -6.92 5.16
CA ALA A 55 10.88 -7.49 3.84
C ALA A 55 9.48 -7.13 3.32
N VAL A 56 8.46 -7.27 4.17
CA VAL A 56 7.07 -6.91 3.89
C VAL A 56 6.94 -5.41 3.58
N GLU A 57 7.59 -4.54 4.37
CA GLU A 57 7.62 -3.10 4.15
C GLU A 57 8.16 -2.73 2.77
N ARG A 58 9.28 -3.34 2.37
CA ARG A 58 9.86 -3.08 1.04
C ARG A 58 8.90 -3.50 -0.07
N ILE A 59 8.24 -4.65 0.07
CA ILE A 59 7.28 -5.15 -0.92
C ILE A 59 6.07 -4.21 -1.00
N LEU A 60 5.48 -3.85 0.14
CA LEU A 60 4.31 -2.96 0.18
C LEU A 60 4.65 -1.56 -0.33
N SER A 61 5.82 -1.01 0.02
CA SER A 61 6.30 0.28 -0.50
C SER A 61 6.54 0.26 -2.01
N CYS A 62 7.03 -0.85 -2.56
CA CYS A 62 7.11 -1.04 -4.02
C CYS A 62 5.72 -1.05 -4.66
N ARG A 63 4.78 -1.82 -4.10
CA ARG A 63 3.41 -1.90 -4.61
C ARG A 63 2.69 -0.55 -4.53
N LEU A 64 2.88 0.20 -3.45
CA LEU A 64 2.33 1.54 -3.27
C LEU A 64 2.83 2.49 -4.37
N ARG A 65 4.14 2.49 -4.65
CA ARG A 65 4.72 3.31 -5.72
C ARG A 65 4.16 2.96 -7.10
N ILE A 66 3.93 1.68 -7.36
CA ILE A 66 3.31 1.23 -8.63
C ILE A 66 1.86 1.71 -8.69
N ALA A 67 1.07 1.48 -7.64
CA ALA A 67 -0.33 1.89 -7.58
C ALA A 67 -0.51 3.40 -7.75
N LEU A 68 0.36 4.20 -7.12
CA LEU A 68 0.36 5.66 -7.28
C LEU A 68 0.70 6.10 -8.71
N ARG A 69 1.64 5.42 -9.38
CA ARG A 69 1.96 5.71 -10.78
C ARG A 69 0.77 5.39 -11.68
N SER A 70 0.18 4.20 -11.53
CA SER A 70 -1.00 3.81 -12.30
C SER A 70 -2.17 4.78 -12.12
N ALA A 71 -2.47 5.17 -10.88
CA ALA A 71 -3.53 6.14 -10.58
C ALA A 71 -3.28 7.51 -11.25
N ARG A 72 -2.01 7.95 -11.27
CA ARG A 72 -1.61 9.19 -11.94
C ARG A 72 -1.74 9.08 -13.46
N ASP A 73 -1.31 7.98 -14.05
CA ASP A 73 -1.37 7.77 -15.49
C ASP A 73 -2.83 7.67 -15.98
N GLU A 74 -3.72 7.03 -15.20
CA GLU A 74 -5.17 7.03 -15.43
C GLU A 74 -5.78 8.44 -15.37
N ALA A 75 -5.39 9.25 -14.37
CA ALA A 75 -5.85 10.63 -14.24
C ALA A 75 -5.39 11.51 -15.42
N LEU A 76 -4.17 11.32 -15.92
CA LEU A 76 -3.67 12.00 -17.11
C LEU A 76 -4.45 11.59 -18.37
N ALA A 77 -4.67 10.29 -18.58
CA ALA A 77 -5.45 9.79 -19.71
C ALA A 77 -6.92 10.28 -19.69
N ALA A 78 -7.52 10.41 -18.50
CA ALA A 78 -8.86 10.97 -18.35
C ALA A 78 -8.92 12.46 -18.69
N GLY A 79 -7.87 13.23 -18.38
CA GLY A 79 -7.77 14.65 -18.74
C GLY A 79 -7.53 14.92 -20.23
N GLU A 80 -6.84 14.02 -20.92
CA GLU A 80 -6.50 14.14 -22.35
C GLU A 80 -7.73 13.93 -23.26
N ASN A 81 -8.70 13.11 -22.83
CA ASN A 81 -9.94 12.84 -23.57
C ASN A 81 -10.92 14.01 -23.67
N VAL A 82 -10.70 15.12 -22.95
CA VAL A 82 -11.61 16.29 -22.98
C VAL A 82 -11.31 17.23 -24.15
N VAL A 83 -10.14 17.15 -24.78
CA VAL A 83 -9.71 18.10 -25.82
C VAL A 83 -9.96 17.58 -27.26
N GLY A 84 -10.24 16.29 -27.45
CA GLY A 84 -10.39 15.67 -28.78
C GLY A 84 -11.79 15.67 -29.39
N GLY A 85 -12.79 16.25 -28.73
CA GLY A 85 -14.23 16.13 -29.09
C GLY A 85 -14.87 17.39 -29.67
N ALA A 86 -14.12 18.25 -30.37
CA ALA A 86 -14.67 19.41 -31.06
C ALA A 86 -14.21 19.42 -32.53
N VAL A 87 -14.92 18.66 -33.37
CA VAL A 87 -14.98 18.85 -34.83
C VAL A 87 -16.44 18.88 -35.24
#